data_AF-A0A2W6C739-F1
#
_entry.id   AF-A0A2W6C739-F1
#
_cell.length_a   1.000
_cell.length_b   1.000
_cell.length_c   1.000
_cell.angle_alpha   90.00
_cell.angle_beta   90.00
_cell.angle_gamma   90.00
#
_symmetry.space_group_name_H-M   'P 1'
#
loop_
_entity.id
_entity.type
_entity.pdbx_description
1 polymer ?
#
loop_
_entity_poly.entity_id
_entity_poly.type
_entity_poly.pdbx_seq_one_letter_code
_entity_poly.pdbx_strand_id
1 'polypeptide(L)'
;MAIIFLLAACDSSVPPAPVPPTATSGVTAANPNPTLAAAVSTATSPAADTPTTVVVTPTAAPPQTTVTDTASPPTATNTSQPTATVPSAQSTQLQPVAVSVPQQYSGFAAGSKINLPSGFSISVLAAGLHAPRMMALAPNGDLFVANMGAGQVVALPDRNQDGVADSVAVFADGLDNPHSLAFHNGYLYVATDSKVVRYPYANGDLKASAAAALVTDAIPVGTDHHSRTITFGPDGKLYIAAGSTCNVCEESDPHYAAI
;
A
#
# COMPACT_ATOMS: atom_id res chain seq x y z
N MET A 1 -8.87 -5.21 19.69
CA MET A 1 -8.02 -6.39 19.41
C MET A 1 -8.57 -7.05 18.14
N ALA A 2 -7.75 -7.24 17.11
CA ALA A 2 -8.18 -7.66 15.77
C ALA A 2 -7.55 -9.00 15.36
N ILE A 3 -8.11 -9.60 14.30
CA ILE A 3 -7.81 -10.96 13.81
C ILE A 3 -7.48 -10.87 12.32
N ILE A 4 -6.45 -11.61 11.87
CA ILE A 4 -6.17 -11.85 10.46
C ILE A 4 -6.69 -13.23 10.09
N PHE A 5 -7.54 -13.28 9.07
CA PHE A 5 -8.04 -14.53 8.53
C PHE A 5 -7.25 -14.92 7.28
N LEU A 6 -6.93 -16.20 7.15
CA LEU A 6 -6.52 -16.80 5.90
C LEU A 6 -7.76 -17.42 5.24
N LEU A 7 -8.02 -17.01 4.00
CA LEU A 7 -9.08 -17.59 3.16
C LEU A 7 -8.42 -18.53 2.15
N ALA A 8 -8.79 -19.80 2.17
CA ALA A 8 -8.26 -20.81 1.26
C ALA A 8 -9.39 -21.51 0.50
N ALA A 9 -9.20 -21.70 -0.81
CA ALA A 9 -10.04 -22.59 -1.60
C ALA A 9 -9.57 -24.04 -1.37
N CYS A 10 -10.46 -24.87 -0.83
CA CYS A 10 -10.32 -26.32 -0.77
C CYS A 10 -10.99 -26.91 -2.01
N ASP A 11 -10.32 -26.91 -3.17
CA ASP A 11 -10.73 -27.85 -4.21
C ASP A 11 -9.57 -28.30 -5.08
N SER A 12 -9.09 -29.51 -4.84
CA SER A 12 -8.12 -30.20 -5.72
C SER A 12 -8.76 -30.67 -7.03
N SER A 13 -10.08 -30.57 -7.18
CA SER A 13 -10.83 -31.01 -8.36
C SER A 13 -11.15 -29.89 -9.36
N VAL A 14 -10.88 -28.62 -9.01
CA VAL A 14 -10.98 -27.48 -9.93
C VAL A 14 -9.61 -27.20 -10.52
N PRO A 15 -9.38 -27.43 -11.83
CA PRO A 15 -8.10 -27.13 -12.45
C PRO A 15 -7.79 -25.63 -12.37
N PRO A 16 -6.53 -25.23 -12.14
CA PRO A 16 -6.15 -23.82 -12.12
C PRO A 16 -6.51 -23.16 -13.46
N ALA A 17 -7.00 -21.92 -13.39
CA ALA A 17 -7.24 -21.12 -14.58
C ALA A 17 -5.95 -21.05 -15.43
N PRO A 18 -6.05 -21.17 -16.77
CA PRO A 18 -4.86 -21.12 -17.62
C PRO A 18 -4.12 -19.80 -17.41
N VAL A 19 -2.85 -19.90 -17.01
CA VAL A 19 -1.95 -18.76 -16.90
C VAL A 19 -1.75 -18.19 -18.32
N PRO A 20 -2.06 -16.90 -18.57
CA PRO A 20 -1.78 -16.31 -19.87
C PRO A 20 -0.27 -16.33 -20.14
N PRO A 21 0.18 -16.64 -21.37
CA PRO A 21 1.59 -16.77 -21.68
C PRO A 21 2.33 -15.46 -21.40
N THR A 22 3.43 -15.57 -20.64
CA THR A 22 4.36 -14.47 -20.40
C THR A 22 5.00 -14.07 -21.73
N ALA A 23 4.72 -12.87 -22.21
CA ALA A 23 5.39 -12.31 -23.38
C ALA A 23 6.89 -12.15 -23.08
N THR A 24 7.72 -13.04 -23.65
CA THR A 24 9.18 -12.95 -23.55
C THR A 24 9.65 -11.90 -24.56
N SER A 25 9.86 -10.66 -24.13
CA SER A 25 10.65 -9.71 -24.92
C SER A 25 12.12 -9.88 -24.55
N GLY A 26 12.86 -10.55 -25.42
CA GLY A 26 14.32 -10.62 -25.34
C GLY A 26 14.93 -9.26 -25.64
N VAL A 27 15.71 -8.74 -24.69
CA VAL A 27 16.69 -7.70 -24.96
C VAL A 27 18.04 -8.19 -24.45
N THR A 28 18.94 -8.35 -25.41
CA THR A 28 20.34 -8.76 -25.29
C THR A 28 21.15 -7.77 -24.45
N ALA A 29 21.96 -8.30 -23.54
CA ALA A 29 22.91 -7.57 -22.72
C ALA A 29 24.05 -6.95 -23.54
N ALA A 30 24.42 -5.70 -23.22
CA ALA A 30 25.75 -5.17 -23.42
C ALA A 30 26.04 -4.07 -22.38
N ASN A 31 27.01 -4.32 -21.51
CA ASN A 31 27.75 -3.32 -20.74
C ASN A 31 29.24 -3.55 -21.09
N PRO A 32 30.06 -2.50 -21.25
CA PRO A 32 30.84 -2.09 -20.09
C PRO A 32 31.05 -0.57 -19.92
N ASN A 33 31.04 -0.20 -18.64
CA ASN A 33 31.67 0.92 -17.92
C ASN A 33 32.86 1.62 -18.62
N PRO A 34 33.05 2.93 -18.37
CA PRO A 34 34.27 3.30 -17.65
C PRO A 34 34.08 4.31 -16.51
N THR A 35 34.91 4.08 -15.49
CA THR A 35 35.32 4.93 -14.37
C THR A 35 35.62 6.40 -14.69
N LEU A 36 35.32 7.32 -13.77
CA LEU A 36 36.16 8.45 -13.33
C LEU A 36 35.55 9.01 -12.01
N ALA A 37 36.24 8.88 -10.88
CA ALA A 37 37.17 9.85 -10.27
C ALA A 37 36.48 10.82 -9.28
N ALA A 38 36.98 10.74 -8.05
CA ALA A 38 36.62 11.57 -6.91
C ALA A 38 37.00 13.04 -7.12
N ALA A 39 36.15 13.95 -6.66
CA ALA A 39 36.52 15.32 -6.32
C ALA A 39 36.04 15.61 -4.90
N VAL A 40 37.01 15.75 -4.00
CA VAL A 40 36.87 16.36 -2.69
C VAL A 40 36.77 17.87 -2.92
N SER A 41 35.73 18.51 -2.37
CA SER A 41 35.68 19.97 -2.26
C SER A 41 35.23 20.36 -0.86
N THR A 42 36.15 21.00 -0.14
CA THR A 42 35.95 21.71 1.12
C THR A 42 35.59 23.17 0.82
N ALA A 43 34.46 23.66 1.34
CA ALA A 43 34.23 25.08 1.68
C ALA A 43 32.94 25.15 2.52
N THR A 44 33.03 25.39 3.83
CA THR A 44 32.99 26.70 4.51
C THR A 44 31.61 27.37 4.42
N SER A 45 30.97 27.42 5.59
CA SER A 45 29.71 28.11 5.91
C SER A 45 29.77 29.61 5.59
N PRO A 46 28.70 30.23 5.06
CA PRO A 46 28.47 31.65 5.22
C PRO A 46 27.48 31.95 6.35
N ALA A 47 27.75 33.08 6.98
CA ALA A 47 27.13 33.62 8.18
C ALA A 47 25.64 33.99 8.00
N ALA A 48 24.98 34.12 9.15
CA ALA A 48 23.61 34.57 9.32
C ALA A 48 23.40 35.98 8.75
N ASP A 49 22.47 36.09 7.80
CA ASP A 49 21.91 37.36 7.36
C ASP A 49 20.76 37.80 8.27
N THR A 50 20.76 39.09 8.59
CA THR A 50 19.77 39.77 9.43
C THR A 50 18.49 40.01 8.62
N PRO A 51 17.28 39.76 9.15
CA PRO A 51 16.06 39.95 8.37
C PRO A 51 15.81 41.44 8.15
N THR A 52 15.88 41.86 6.89
CA THR A 52 15.41 43.17 6.43
C THR A 52 13.88 43.13 6.31
N THR A 53 13.18 43.98 7.05
CA THR A 53 11.73 44.15 6.98
C THR A 53 11.32 44.68 5.60
N VAL A 54 10.79 43.82 4.74
CA VAL A 54 10.12 44.21 3.51
C VAL A 54 8.67 44.56 3.85
N VAL A 55 8.34 45.85 3.81
CA VAL A 55 6.94 46.33 3.88
C VAL A 55 6.29 46.00 2.54
N VAL A 56 5.52 44.92 2.50
CA VAL A 56 4.65 44.59 1.36
C VAL A 56 3.35 45.37 1.52
N THR A 57 3.16 46.40 0.71
CA THR A 57 1.86 47.05 0.52
C THR A 57 0.92 46.08 -0.21
N PRO A 58 -0.32 45.85 0.27
CA PRO A 58 -1.26 45.00 -0.46
C PRO A 58 -1.62 45.67 -1.79
N THR A 59 -1.23 45.02 -2.88
CA THR A 59 -1.65 45.37 -4.23
C THR A 59 -3.12 44.97 -4.39
N ALA A 60 -3.92 45.87 -4.95
CA ALA A 60 -5.35 45.69 -5.17
C ALA A 60 -5.66 44.37 -5.90
N ALA A 61 -6.71 43.68 -5.43
CA ALA A 61 -7.22 42.47 -6.07
C ALA A 61 -7.55 42.74 -7.56
N PRO A 62 -7.16 41.85 -8.48
CA PRO A 62 -7.59 41.96 -9.87
C PRO A 62 -9.12 41.84 -9.94
N PRO A 63 -9.78 42.52 -10.91
CA PRO A 63 -11.23 42.45 -11.04
C PRO A 63 -11.66 40.99 -11.23
N GLN A 64 -12.57 40.51 -10.39
CA GLN A 64 -13.24 39.24 -10.62
C GLN A 64 -14.08 39.36 -11.89
N THR A 65 -13.60 38.77 -12.97
CA THR A 65 -14.39 38.58 -14.17
C THR A 65 -15.45 37.53 -13.84
N THR A 66 -16.71 37.96 -13.72
CA THR A 66 -17.85 37.05 -13.64
C THR A 66 -17.94 36.31 -14.97
N VAL A 67 -17.50 35.04 -15.00
CA VAL A 67 -17.73 34.18 -16.16
C VAL A 67 -19.14 33.64 -16.00
N THR A 68 -20.09 34.24 -16.72
CA THR A 68 -21.44 33.68 -16.86
C THR A 68 -21.34 32.47 -17.78
N ASP A 69 -21.14 31.29 -17.22
CA ASP A 69 -21.18 30.04 -17.98
C ASP A 69 -22.62 29.78 -18.43
N THR A 70 -22.92 30.18 -19.67
CA THR A 70 -24.19 29.91 -20.33
C THR A 70 -24.02 28.82 -21.40
N ALA A 71 -22.92 28.06 -21.36
CA ALA A 71 -22.74 26.95 -22.29
C ALA A 71 -23.52 25.73 -21.77
N SER A 72 -24.63 25.43 -22.45
CA SER A 72 -25.29 24.13 -22.32
C SER A 72 -24.27 23.01 -22.60
N PRO A 73 -24.21 21.94 -21.79
CA PRO A 73 -23.23 20.88 -21.98
C PRO A 73 -23.37 20.25 -23.38
N PRO A 74 -22.25 19.89 -24.05
CA PRO A 74 -22.32 19.23 -25.34
C PRO A 74 -23.10 17.93 -25.19
N THR A 75 -24.13 17.76 -26.02
CA THR A 75 -24.88 16.51 -26.13
C THR A 75 -23.90 15.39 -26.45
N ALA A 76 -23.72 14.46 -25.51
CA ALA A 76 -22.91 13.27 -25.74
C ALA A 76 -23.53 12.47 -26.89
N THR A 77 -22.90 12.49 -28.06
CA THR A 77 -23.22 11.56 -29.14
C THR A 77 -22.81 10.17 -28.69
N ASN A 78 -23.81 9.30 -28.49
CA ASN A 78 -23.66 7.88 -28.22
C ASN A 78 -22.93 7.19 -29.39
N THR A 79 -21.60 7.24 -29.40
CA THR A 79 -20.79 6.32 -30.21
C THR A 79 -20.91 4.95 -29.55
N SER A 80 -21.39 3.96 -30.30
CA SER A 80 -21.56 2.58 -29.85
C SER A 80 -20.26 2.03 -29.24
N GLN A 81 -20.22 2.00 -27.91
CA GLN A 81 -19.19 1.32 -27.14
C GLN A 81 -19.13 -0.14 -27.58
N PRO A 82 -17.95 -0.69 -27.93
CA PRO A 82 -17.85 -2.12 -28.23
C PRO A 82 -18.35 -2.90 -27.03
N THR A 83 -19.40 -3.71 -27.25
CA THR A 83 -19.98 -4.56 -26.21
C THR A 83 -18.96 -5.62 -25.84
N ALA A 84 -18.13 -5.34 -24.84
CA ALA A 84 -17.35 -6.35 -24.17
C ALA A 84 -18.34 -7.37 -23.62
N THR A 85 -18.27 -8.61 -24.10
CA THR A 85 -19.03 -9.72 -23.55
C THR A 85 -18.48 -9.96 -22.15
N VAL A 86 -19.09 -9.35 -21.13
CA VAL A 86 -18.79 -9.68 -19.74
C VAL A 86 -19.19 -11.13 -19.57
N PRO A 87 -18.25 -12.05 -19.25
CA PRO A 87 -18.61 -13.43 -18.95
C PRO A 87 -19.73 -13.42 -17.93
N SER A 88 -20.79 -14.19 -18.17
CA SER A 88 -21.87 -14.34 -17.19
C SER A 88 -21.25 -14.66 -15.84
N ALA A 89 -21.41 -13.74 -14.88
CA ALA A 89 -20.95 -13.94 -13.52
C ALA A 89 -21.60 -15.23 -13.02
N GLN A 90 -20.81 -16.28 -12.85
CA GLN A 90 -21.30 -17.46 -12.16
C GLN A 90 -21.76 -16.98 -10.79
N SER A 91 -23.06 -17.12 -10.51
CA SER A 91 -23.63 -16.81 -9.22
C SER A 91 -22.99 -17.73 -8.19
N THR A 92 -21.90 -17.28 -7.56
CA THR A 92 -21.27 -17.99 -6.47
C THR A 92 -22.24 -17.95 -5.30
N GLN A 93 -23.03 -19.00 -5.14
CA GLN A 93 -23.92 -19.16 -4.00
C GLN A 93 -23.07 -19.11 -2.73
N LEU A 94 -23.29 -18.07 -1.92
CA LEU A 94 -22.62 -17.92 -0.63
C LEU A 94 -23.29 -18.83 0.40
N GLN A 95 -22.46 -19.46 1.24
CA GLN A 95 -22.89 -20.39 2.27
C GLN A 95 -22.23 -20.00 3.61
N PRO A 96 -22.94 -20.10 4.73
CA PRO A 96 -22.36 -19.79 6.03
C PRO A 96 -21.34 -20.86 6.43
N VAL A 97 -20.06 -20.48 6.47
CA VAL A 97 -18.94 -21.34 6.87
C VAL A 97 -18.46 -20.92 8.26
N ALA A 98 -18.28 -21.90 9.15
CA ALA A 98 -17.72 -21.65 10.48
C ALA A 98 -16.23 -21.28 10.36
N VAL A 99 -15.82 -20.27 11.10
CA VAL A 99 -14.42 -19.86 11.18
C VAL A 99 -13.64 -20.91 11.96
N SER A 100 -12.59 -21.48 11.36
CA SER A 100 -11.64 -22.31 12.08
C SER A 100 -10.79 -21.43 12.99
N VAL A 101 -10.73 -21.78 14.28
CA VAL A 101 -9.96 -21.03 15.28
C VAL A 101 -8.95 -22.00 15.89
N PRO A 102 -7.65 -21.85 15.57
CA PRO A 102 -6.58 -22.63 16.20
C PRO A 102 -6.63 -22.50 17.73
N GLN A 103 -6.24 -23.56 18.44
CA GLN A 103 -6.39 -23.63 19.90
C GLN A 103 -5.67 -22.47 20.62
N GLN A 104 -4.51 -22.05 20.10
CA GLN A 104 -3.74 -20.90 20.59
C GLN A 104 -4.48 -19.55 20.48
N TYR A 105 -5.55 -19.50 19.68
CA TYR A 105 -6.41 -18.33 19.49
C TYR A 105 -7.85 -18.58 19.95
N SER A 106 -8.10 -19.56 20.82
CA SER A 106 -9.44 -20.00 21.24
C SER A 106 -10.39 -18.91 21.77
N GLY A 107 -9.90 -17.73 22.16
CA GLY A 107 -10.71 -16.56 22.54
C GLY A 107 -11.11 -15.64 21.38
N PHE A 108 -10.58 -15.86 20.17
CA PHE A 108 -10.78 -15.03 18.99
C PHE A 108 -11.81 -15.66 18.06
N ALA A 109 -12.93 -14.98 17.83
CA ALA A 109 -13.96 -15.35 16.86
C ALA A 109 -14.57 -16.77 17.01
N ALA A 110 -14.45 -17.42 18.17
CA ALA A 110 -15.05 -18.74 18.41
C ALA A 110 -16.57 -18.76 18.12
N GLY A 111 -17.01 -19.72 17.31
CA GLY A 111 -18.42 -19.86 16.90
C GLY A 111 -18.90 -18.87 15.83
N SER A 112 -18.04 -17.98 15.32
CA SER A 112 -18.39 -17.05 14.24
C SER A 112 -18.57 -17.80 12.92
N LYS A 113 -19.49 -17.30 12.08
CA LYS A 113 -19.71 -17.79 10.72
C LYS A 113 -19.58 -16.66 9.72
N ILE A 114 -18.98 -16.93 8.57
CA ILE A 114 -18.83 -15.99 7.45
C ILE A 114 -19.42 -16.65 6.21
N ASN A 115 -20.15 -15.87 5.42
CA ASN A 115 -20.72 -16.35 4.16
C ASN A 115 -19.62 -16.38 3.09
N LEU A 116 -19.25 -17.58 2.62
CA LEU A 116 -18.22 -17.81 1.62
C LEU A 116 -18.78 -18.53 0.40
N PRO A 117 -18.20 -18.37 -0.80
CA PRO A 117 -18.52 -19.23 -1.93
C PRO A 117 -18.27 -20.71 -1.59
N SER A 118 -18.99 -21.60 -2.24
CA SER A 118 -18.73 -23.04 -2.11
C SER A 118 -17.28 -23.37 -2.47
N GLY A 119 -16.68 -24.32 -1.74
CA GLY A 119 -15.27 -24.71 -1.87
C GLY A 119 -14.29 -23.84 -1.08
N PHE A 120 -14.72 -22.76 -0.44
CA PHE A 120 -13.85 -21.93 0.40
C PHE A 120 -13.94 -22.30 1.89
N SER A 121 -12.81 -22.13 2.57
CA SER A 121 -12.67 -22.26 4.02
C SER A 121 -11.98 -21.02 4.57
N ILE A 122 -12.21 -20.74 5.85
CA ILE A 122 -11.63 -19.59 6.55
C ILE A 122 -11.08 -20.02 7.90
N SER A 123 -9.87 -19.59 8.21
CA SER A 123 -9.18 -19.86 9.47
C SER A 123 -8.53 -18.59 10.02
N VAL A 124 -8.37 -18.51 11.34
CA VAL A 124 -7.53 -17.49 11.96
C VAL A 124 -6.06 -17.82 11.70
N LEU A 125 -5.37 -16.95 10.97
CA LEU A 125 -3.92 -17.04 10.75
C LEU A 125 -3.16 -16.51 11.97
N ALA A 126 -3.56 -15.32 12.44
CA ALA A 126 -2.95 -14.64 13.57
C ALA A 126 -3.99 -13.77 14.29
N ALA A 127 -3.76 -13.52 15.58
CA ALA A 127 -4.63 -12.67 16.40
C ALA A 127 -3.82 -11.77 17.34
N GLY A 128 -4.49 -10.81 17.97
CA GLY A 128 -3.88 -9.90 18.94
C GLY A 128 -3.27 -8.64 18.34
N LEU A 129 -3.56 -8.35 17.07
CA LEU A 129 -3.11 -7.12 16.41
C LEU A 129 -3.97 -5.91 16.83
N HIS A 130 -3.40 -4.71 16.68
CA HIS A 130 -4.04 -3.43 17.00
C HIS A 130 -4.28 -2.61 15.72
N ALA A 131 -5.55 -2.58 15.29
CA ALA A 131 -5.98 -1.94 14.05
C ALA A 131 -5.12 -2.33 12.82
N PRO A 132 -4.95 -3.63 12.51
CA PRO A 132 -4.21 -4.05 11.34
C PRO A 132 -4.85 -3.50 10.05
N ARG A 133 -4.01 -3.14 9.08
CA ARG A 133 -4.40 -2.59 7.79
C ARG A 133 -3.90 -3.51 6.67
N MET A 134 -3.13 -2.98 5.72
CA MET A 134 -2.78 -3.72 4.51
C MET A 134 -1.67 -4.71 4.80
N MET A 135 -1.62 -5.72 3.95
CA MET A 135 -0.72 -6.86 4.08
C MET A 135 0.06 -7.02 2.79
N ALA A 136 1.25 -7.62 2.87
CA ALA A 136 2.05 -7.98 1.71
C ALA A 136 2.70 -9.34 1.94
N LEU A 137 2.75 -10.18 0.91
CA LEU A 137 3.54 -11.40 0.93
C LEU A 137 5.00 -11.05 0.62
N ALA A 138 5.90 -11.49 1.49
CA ALA A 138 7.32 -11.47 1.21
C ALA A 138 7.69 -12.48 0.11
N PRO A 139 8.84 -12.32 -0.57
CA PRO A 139 9.28 -13.27 -1.61
C PRO A 139 9.41 -14.73 -1.16
N ASN A 140 9.55 -14.99 0.14
CA ASN A 140 9.58 -16.33 0.73
C ASN A 140 8.20 -16.86 1.16
N GLY A 141 7.13 -16.08 0.96
CA GLY A 141 5.75 -16.44 1.31
C GLY A 141 5.28 -15.99 2.69
N ASP A 142 6.13 -15.37 3.52
CA ASP A 142 5.68 -14.85 4.81
C ASP A 142 4.68 -13.69 4.62
N LEU A 143 3.65 -13.63 5.45
CA LEU A 143 2.72 -12.51 5.44
C LEU A 143 3.24 -11.39 6.34
N PHE A 144 3.38 -10.19 5.80
CA PHE A 144 3.66 -8.98 6.56
C PHE A 144 2.40 -8.15 6.68
N VAL A 145 2.15 -7.58 7.85
CA VAL A 145 0.94 -6.80 8.14
C VAL A 145 1.32 -5.48 8.77
N ALA A 146 0.72 -4.40 8.26
CA ALA A 146 0.79 -3.09 8.88
C ALA A 146 -0.10 -3.10 10.13
N ASN A 147 0.50 -3.20 11.31
CA ASN A 147 -0.18 -3.20 12.60
C ASN A 147 -0.37 -1.74 13.06
N MET A 148 -1.18 -1.00 12.29
CA MET A 148 -1.26 0.47 12.29
C MET A 148 -1.38 1.07 13.68
N GLY A 149 -2.34 0.59 14.48
CA GLY A 149 -2.62 1.16 15.79
C GLY A 149 -1.50 0.90 16.81
N ALA A 150 -0.59 -0.03 16.55
CA ALA A 150 0.59 -0.26 17.39
C ALA A 150 1.83 0.48 16.87
N GLY A 151 1.74 1.18 15.74
CA GLY A 151 2.90 1.82 15.11
C GLY A 151 3.95 0.80 14.65
N GLN A 152 3.50 -0.37 14.18
CA GLN A 152 4.37 -1.53 13.88
C GLN A 152 4.11 -2.11 12.50
N VAL A 153 5.14 -2.75 11.96
CA VAL A 153 5.00 -3.79 10.93
C VAL A 153 5.35 -5.13 11.57
N VAL A 154 4.47 -6.10 11.40
CA VAL A 154 4.67 -7.46 11.93
C VAL A 154 4.84 -8.47 10.79
N ALA A 155 5.75 -9.42 10.98
CA ALA A 155 5.94 -10.59 10.14
C ALA A 155 5.22 -11.80 10.77
N LEU A 156 4.49 -12.54 9.94
CA LEU A 156 3.70 -13.72 10.30
C LEU A 156 4.21 -14.92 9.49
N PRO A 157 5.34 -15.53 9.87
CA PRO A 157 5.83 -16.72 9.19
C PRO A 157 4.92 -17.92 9.46
N ASP A 158 4.67 -18.72 8.44
CA ASP A 158 4.02 -20.04 8.51
C ASP A 158 4.93 -21.04 7.81
N ARG A 159 5.97 -21.49 8.52
CA ARG A 159 7.03 -22.36 7.99
C ARG A 159 6.58 -23.81 7.90
N ASN A 160 5.67 -24.20 8.78
CA ASN A 160 5.12 -25.54 8.82
C ASN A 160 3.96 -25.71 7.79
N GLN A 161 3.48 -24.61 7.22
CA GLN A 161 2.43 -24.54 6.19
C GLN A 161 1.08 -25.09 6.68
N ASP A 162 0.77 -24.94 7.97
CA ASP A 162 -0.48 -25.39 8.56
C ASP A 162 -1.61 -24.34 8.48
N GLY A 163 -1.32 -23.16 7.92
CA GLY A 163 -2.28 -22.06 7.79
C GLY A 163 -2.41 -21.23 9.08
N VAL A 164 -1.50 -21.39 10.02
CA VAL A 164 -1.41 -20.63 11.27
C VAL A 164 -0.01 -20.03 11.39
N ALA A 165 0.08 -18.75 11.77
CA ALA A 165 1.38 -18.12 11.95
C ALA A 165 2.13 -18.77 13.14
N ASP A 166 3.38 -19.18 12.92
CA ASP A 166 4.27 -19.74 13.93
C ASP A 166 4.60 -18.70 15.02
N SER A 167 4.59 -17.41 14.65
CA SER A 167 4.80 -16.28 15.57
C SER A 167 4.24 -14.98 15.01
N VAL A 168 4.06 -13.99 15.90
CA VAL A 168 3.84 -12.58 15.52
C VAL A 168 5.12 -11.82 15.84
N ALA A 169 6.01 -11.68 14.85
CA ALA A 169 7.30 -11.02 15.04
C ALA A 169 7.20 -9.53 14.68
N VAL A 170 7.61 -8.64 15.57
CA VAL A 170 7.70 -7.21 15.27
C VAL A 170 8.92 -6.98 14.37
N PHE A 171 8.67 -6.74 13.09
CA PHE A 171 9.73 -6.49 12.12
C PHE A 171 10.31 -5.09 12.26
N ALA A 172 9.43 -4.10 12.38
CA ALA A 172 9.77 -2.69 12.62
C ALA A 172 8.72 -2.04 13.54
N ASP A 173 9.14 -1.07 14.34
CA ASP A 173 8.32 -0.33 15.29
C ASP A 173 8.59 1.19 15.23
N GLY A 174 7.88 1.96 16.06
CA GLY A 174 8.02 3.42 16.13
C GLY A 174 7.53 4.14 14.88
N LEU A 175 6.67 3.50 14.09
CA LEU A 175 6.09 4.04 12.87
C LEU A 175 4.82 4.83 13.19
N ASP A 176 4.62 5.93 12.47
CA ASP A 176 3.42 6.75 12.57
C ASP A 176 2.29 6.17 11.71
N ASN A 177 1.34 5.48 12.32
CA ASN A 177 0.20 4.85 11.63
C ASN A 177 0.57 4.13 10.32
N PRO A 178 1.45 3.10 10.35
CA PRO A 178 1.80 2.36 9.14
C PRO A 178 0.54 1.74 8.55
N HIS A 179 0.32 1.96 7.26
CA HIS A 179 -0.92 1.57 6.58
C HIS A 179 -0.71 0.54 5.49
N SER A 180 0.22 0.78 4.56
CA SER A 180 0.45 -0.05 3.37
C SER A 180 1.89 -0.50 3.23
N LEU A 181 2.06 -1.70 2.68
CA LEU A 181 3.31 -2.43 2.57
C LEU A 181 3.51 -2.89 1.13
N ALA A 182 4.74 -2.82 0.62
CA ALA A 182 5.09 -3.39 -0.67
C ALA A 182 6.53 -3.91 -0.66
N PHE A 183 6.74 -5.14 -1.14
CA PHE A 183 8.08 -5.67 -1.40
C PHE A 183 8.53 -5.31 -2.81
N HIS A 184 9.74 -4.78 -2.96
CA HIS A 184 10.32 -4.49 -4.27
C HIS A 184 11.86 -4.43 -4.20
N ASN A 185 12.53 -5.12 -5.13
CA ASN A 185 13.99 -5.12 -5.29
C ASN A 185 14.80 -5.31 -4.00
N GLY A 186 14.40 -6.26 -3.14
CA GLY A 186 15.11 -6.57 -1.90
C GLY A 186 14.82 -5.63 -0.73
N TYR A 187 13.75 -4.83 -0.82
CA TYR A 187 13.31 -3.95 0.25
C TYR A 187 11.83 -4.16 0.56
N LEU A 188 11.47 -3.96 1.82
CA LEU A 188 10.11 -3.70 2.26
C LEU A 188 9.88 -2.19 2.33
N TYR A 189 8.94 -1.68 1.56
CA TYR A 189 8.45 -0.30 1.61
C TYR A 189 7.26 -0.23 2.54
N VAL A 190 7.24 0.80 3.40
CA VAL A 190 6.19 1.04 4.38
C VAL A 190 5.69 2.46 4.22
N ALA A 191 4.40 2.60 3.92
CA ALA A 191 3.73 3.88 3.89
C ALA A 191 3.09 4.17 5.24
N THR A 192 3.45 5.33 5.81
CA THR A 192 2.87 5.95 7.00
C THR A 192 2.00 7.14 6.57
N ASP A 193 1.38 7.84 7.51
CA ASP A 193 0.52 9.00 7.19
C ASP A 193 1.26 10.09 6.38
N SER A 194 2.54 10.30 6.69
CA SER A 194 3.34 11.43 6.20
C SER A 194 4.53 11.07 5.31
N LYS A 195 4.86 9.79 5.15
CA LYS A 195 6.07 9.38 4.42
C LYS A 195 6.01 7.94 3.93
N VAL A 196 6.91 7.62 3.00
CA VAL A 196 7.31 6.25 2.71
C VAL A 196 8.74 6.06 3.18
N VAL A 197 8.96 5.00 3.94
CA VAL A 197 10.28 4.51 4.30
C VAL A 197 10.50 3.12 3.73
N ARG A 198 11.75 2.67 3.66
CA ARG A 198 12.08 1.30 3.28
C ARG A 198 13.10 0.67 4.20
N TYR A 199 13.01 -0.65 4.32
CA TYR A 199 13.94 -1.49 5.06
C TYR A 199 14.55 -2.52 4.10
N PRO A 200 15.86 -2.78 4.16
CA PRO A 200 16.43 -3.95 3.50
C PRO A 200 15.72 -5.21 3.98
N TYR A 201 15.47 -6.14 3.08
CA TYR A 201 14.83 -7.41 3.40
C TYR A 201 15.57 -8.57 2.71
N ALA A 202 15.97 -9.55 3.51
CA ALA A 202 16.34 -10.87 3.05
C ALA A 202 15.28 -11.90 3.47
N ASN A 203 15.14 -12.97 2.67
CA ASN A 203 14.18 -14.03 2.96
C ASN A 203 14.39 -14.61 4.35
N GLY A 204 13.34 -14.58 5.16
CA GLY A 204 13.36 -15.07 6.54
C GLY A 204 13.66 -14.02 7.60
N ASP A 205 13.94 -12.77 7.21
CA ASP A 205 14.09 -11.68 8.17
C ASP A 205 12.78 -11.46 8.94
N LEU A 206 12.83 -11.66 10.26
CA LEU A 206 11.73 -11.38 11.18
C LEU A 206 11.91 -10.04 11.92
N LYS A 207 13.03 -9.37 11.69
CA LYS A 207 13.38 -8.06 12.24
C LYS A 207 14.17 -7.26 11.22
N ALA A 208 13.91 -5.96 11.14
CA ALA A 208 14.68 -5.06 10.30
C ALA A 208 16.18 -5.12 10.67
N SER A 209 17.02 -5.39 9.67
CA SER A 209 18.47 -5.50 9.81
C SER A 209 19.18 -4.15 9.85
N ALA A 210 18.49 -3.07 9.47
CA ALA A 210 19.00 -1.71 9.44
C ALA A 210 17.90 -0.71 9.78
N ALA A 211 18.32 0.53 10.09
CA ALA A 211 17.40 1.65 10.24
C ALA A 211 16.64 1.93 8.93
N ALA A 212 15.44 2.50 9.07
CA ALA A 212 14.61 2.86 7.93
C ALA A 212 15.31 3.92 7.07
N ALA A 213 15.35 3.70 5.76
CA ALA A 213 15.75 4.72 4.80
C ALA A 213 14.51 5.49 4.33
N LEU A 214 14.55 6.81 4.38
CA LEU A 214 13.50 7.66 3.81
C LEU A 214 13.46 7.48 2.29
N VAL A 215 12.26 7.27 1.74
CA VAL A 215 12.02 7.24 0.29
C VAL A 215 11.45 8.58 -0.14
N THR A 216 10.40 9.04 0.55
CA THR A 216 9.82 10.37 0.36
C THR A 216 9.01 10.77 1.60
N ASP A 217 9.04 12.04 1.96
CA ASP A 217 8.16 12.70 2.93
C ASP A 217 7.32 13.81 2.26
N ALA A 218 7.37 13.93 0.93
CA ALA A 218 6.54 14.82 0.14
C ALA A 218 5.12 14.26 -0.03
N ILE A 219 4.52 13.84 1.09
CA ILE A 219 3.16 13.31 1.15
C ILE A 219 2.36 14.27 2.04
N PRO A 220 1.27 14.84 1.53
CA PRO A 220 0.54 15.82 2.29
C PRO A 220 -0.16 15.13 3.48
N VAL A 221 -0.15 15.80 4.64
CA VAL A 221 -0.67 15.26 5.91
C VAL A 221 -2.01 15.92 6.22
N GLY A 222 -3.09 15.15 6.09
CA GLY A 222 -4.47 15.58 6.34
C GLY A 222 -5.03 14.96 7.62
N THR A 223 -6.18 15.47 8.07
CA THR A 223 -6.81 15.02 9.33
C THR A 223 -7.73 13.81 9.14
N ASP A 224 -8.50 13.75 8.05
CA ASP A 224 -9.49 12.68 7.85
C ASP A 224 -8.90 11.48 7.08
N HIS A 225 -8.54 11.64 5.81
CA HIS A 225 -8.08 10.53 4.96
C HIS A 225 -6.55 10.42 4.95
N HIS A 226 -5.99 10.10 6.11
CA HIS A 226 -4.54 10.04 6.32
C HIS A 226 -3.87 8.74 5.83
N SER A 227 -4.64 7.70 5.52
CA SER A 227 -4.07 6.43 5.02
C SER A 227 -3.37 6.59 3.67
N ARG A 228 -2.24 5.89 3.50
CA ARG A 228 -1.47 5.87 2.25
C ARG A 228 -1.41 4.45 1.71
N THR A 229 -1.93 4.24 0.51
CA THR A 229 -1.81 2.95 -0.19
C THR A 229 -0.67 3.04 -1.18
N ILE A 230 0.21 2.05 -1.19
CA ILE A 230 1.34 2.01 -2.10
C ILE A 230 1.34 0.75 -2.96
N THR A 231 1.84 0.87 -4.18
CA THR A 231 2.13 -0.28 -5.05
C THR A 231 3.22 0.07 -6.04
N PHE A 232 3.89 -0.95 -6.58
CA PHE A 232 4.80 -0.77 -7.71
C PHE A 232 4.06 -1.10 -9.01
N GLY A 233 4.09 -0.18 -9.97
CA GLY A 233 3.53 -0.39 -11.29
C GLY A 233 4.44 -1.25 -12.18
N PRO A 234 3.93 -1.68 -13.36
CA PRO A 234 4.71 -2.46 -14.33
C PRO A 234 5.90 -1.68 -14.92
N ASP A 235 5.90 -0.36 -14.79
CA ASP A 235 7.02 0.53 -15.17
C ASP A 235 8.11 0.62 -14.09
N GLY A 236 7.96 -0.12 -12.98
CA GLY A 236 8.89 -0.14 -11.86
C GLY A 236 8.81 1.07 -10.95
N LYS A 237 7.82 1.96 -11.12
CA LYS A 237 7.64 3.13 -10.25
C LYS A 237 6.74 2.82 -9.06
N LEU A 238 7.00 3.53 -7.96
CA LEU A 238 6.16 3.54 -6.77
C LEU A 238 5.00 4.53 -6.97
N TYR A 239 3.77 4.04 -6.81
CA TYR A 239 2.54 4.83 -6.81
C TYR A 239 2.02 4.96 -5.39
N ILE A 240 1.55 6.15 -5.01
CA ILE A 240 1.12 6.45 -3.64
C ILE A 240 -0.23 7.16 -3.69
N ALA A 241 -1.28 6.50 -3.20
CA ALA A 241 -2.57 7.15 -3.05
C ALA A 241 -2.59 8.06 -1.81
N ALA A 242 -3.02 9.31 -2.00
CA ALA A 242 -3.28 10.27 -0.94
C ALA A 242 -4.75 10.73 -1.00
N GLY A 243 -5.50 10.45 0.07
CA GLY A 243 -6.91 10.83 0.17
C GLY A 243 -7.10 12.34 0.36
N SER A 244 -8.31 12.84 0.14
CA SER A 244 -8.67 14.25 0.38
C SER A 244 -8.55 14.64 1.86
N THR A 245 -8.42 15.93 2.14
CA THR A 245 -8.41 16.44 3.53
C THR A 245 -9.77 16.33 4.21
N CYS A 246 -10.86 16.28 3.44
CA CYS A 246 -12.22 16.09 3.95
C CYS A 246 -13.19 15.48 2.92
N ASN A 247 -14.49 15.47 3.24
CA ASN A 247 -15.56 14.99 2.36
C ASN A 247 -15.86 15.91 1.16
N VAL A 248 -15.85 17.25 1.34
CA VAL A 248 -16.14 18.25 0.29
C VAL A 248 -15.23 19.47 0.47
N CYS A 249 -13.95 19.31 0.15
CA CYS A 249 -12.94 20.35 0.26
C CYS A 249 -12.39 20.73 -1.11
N GLU A 250 -12.09 22.01 -1.29
CA GLU A 250 -11.18 22.46 -2.35
C GLU A 250 -9.75 22.33 -1.84
N GLU A 251 -9.00 21.39 -2.41
CA GLU A 251 -7.63 21.12 -1.99
C GLU A 251 -6.69 22.20 -2.53
N SER A 252 -5.80 22.71 -1.68
CA SER A 252 -4.74 23.65 -2.07
C SER A 252 -3.47 22.95 -2.55
N ASP A 253 -3.20 21.74 -2.05
CA ASP A 253 -2.10 20.88 -2.49
C ASP A 253 -2.62 19.87 -3.52
N PRO A 254 -2.06 19.85 -4.75
CA PRO A 254 -2.52 18.95 -5.81
C PRO A 254 -2.23 17.46 -5.53
N HIS A 255 -1.46 17.13 -4.50
CA HIS A 255 -1.22 15.74 -4.11
C HIS A 255 -2.36 15.15 -3.27
N TYR A 256 -3.31 15.95 -2.77
CA TYR A 256 -4.53 15.42 -2.16
C TYR A 256 -5.51 14.90 -3.22
N ALA A 257 -6.27 13.87 -2.87
CA ALA A 257 -7.19 13.18 -3.77
C ALA A 257 -6.53 12.70 -5.08
N ALA A 258 -5.27 12.26 -5.00
CA ALA A 258 -4.41 11.91 -6.13
C ALA A 258 -3.63 10.60 -5.91
N ILE A 259 -2.93 10.15 -6.96
CA ILE A 259 -2.03 8.97 -7.02
C ILE A 259 -0.73 9.35 -7.71
#